data_AF-A0A354XA95-F1
#
_entry.id   AF-A0A354XA95-F1
#
_cell.length_a   1.000
_cell.length_b   1.000
_cell.length_c   1.000
_cell.angle_alpha   90.00
_cell.angle_beta   90.00
_cell.angle_gamma   90.00
#
_symmetry.space_group_name_H-M   'P 1'
#
loop_
_entity.id
_entity.type
_entity.pdbx_description
1 polymer ?
#
loop_
_entity_poly.entity_id
_entity_poly.type
_entity_poly.pdbx_seq_one_letter_code
_entity_poly.pdbx_strand_id
1 'polypeptide(L)'
;MKLPFSFFLLLPLIFLGVGCTEDLPEDQQIDYEEDVKPLIEETHPTTKVRGSCNVIATASHCEDYIGSIWTDQQMQLHCGGTGTFSFDACPYSENGGCRTGAETIAENMIWSYNYGGQPITGEDLYYESQSCDILEGAEWVLPEDLLHKP
;
A
#
# COMPACT_ATOMS: atom_id res chain seq x y z
N MET A 1 48.15 6.29 -48.24
CA MET A 1 48.51 6.50 -46.83
C MET A 1 47.31 6.02 -46.01
N LYS A 2 47.31 4.74 -45.60
CA LYS A 2 47.44 4.26 -44.21
C LYS A 2 46.18 4.51 -43.34
N LEU A 3 45.49 3.38 -43.04
CA LEU A 3 44.52 3.03 -41.97
C LEU A 3 44.65 3.82 -40.64
N PRO A 4 43.63 3.84 -39.72
CA PRO A 4 42.69 2.74 -39.43
C PRO A 4 41.21 3.17 -39.22
N PHE A 5 40.19 2.35 -39.55
CA PHE A 5 39.71 1.20 -38.75
C PHE A 5 39.74 1.46 -37.23
N SER A 6 39.02 2.49 -36.77
CA SER A 6 38.77 2.67 -35.33
C SER A 6 37.55 1.84 -34.92
N PHE A 7 37.82 0.55 -34.80
CA PHE A 7 37.09 -0.40 -33.97
C PHE A 7 37.27 0.04 -32.51
N PHE A 8 36.42 0.90 -31.95
CA PHE A 8 36.33 1.12 -30.49
C PHE A 8 35.15 2.04 -30.13
N LEU A 9 33.96 1.45 -30.05
CA LEU A 9 32.91 1.85 -29.08
C LEU A 9 31.88 0.72 -28.96
N LEU A 10 32.38 -0.51 -28.80
CA LEU A 10 31.69 -1.56 -28.05
C LEU A 10 32.06 -1.33 -26.58
N LEU A 11 31.49 -0.29 -25.97
CA LEU A 11 31.42 -0.18 -24.51
C LEU A 11 30.16 -0.95 -24.09
N PRO A 12 30.27 -1.92 -23.18
CA PRO A 12 29.35 -3.03 -23.13
C PRO A 12 28.00 -2.59 -22.58
N LEU A 13 26.98 -2.80 -23.40
CA LEU A 13 25.56 -2.89 -23.03
C LEU A 13 25.33 -4.18 -22.18
N ILE A 14 26.20 -4.48 -21.19
CA ILE A 14 26.19 -5.68 -20.34
C ILE A 14 25.70 -5.34 -18.91
N PHE A 15 24.88 -4.30 -18.76
CA PHE A 15 24.11 -4.06 -17.54
C PHE A 15 22.61 -4.03 -17.79
N LEU A 16 22.15 -4.62 -18.91
CA LEU A 16 20.75 -4.93 -19.13
C LEU A 16 20.52 -6.40 -18.78
N GLY A 17 19.79 -6.64 -17.70
CA GLY A 17 19.02 -7.88 -17.55
C GLY A 17 19.59 -8.96 -16.65
N VAL A 18 19.98 -8.63 -15.42
CA VAL A 18 19.56 -9.49 -14.28
C VAL A 18 18.26 -8.89 -13.75
N GLY A 19 17.22 -8.96 -14.59
CA GLY A 19 15.87 -9.01 -14.08
C GLY A 19 15.73 -10.35 -13.37
N CYS A 20 14.97 -10.38 -12.27
CA CYS A 20 14.67 -11.56 -11.46
C CYS A 20 14.48 -12.77 -12.37
N THR A 21 15.43 -13.70 -12.36
CA THR A 21 15.32 -14.95 -13.09
C THR A 21 14.22 -15.76 -12.42
N GLU A 22 13.21 -16.15 -13.19
CA GLU A 22 12.10 -17.02 -12.74
C GLU A 22 12.57 -18.41 -12.26
N ASP A 23 13.84 -18.76 -12.52
CA ASP A 23 14.52 -19.94 -11.97
C ASP A 23 15.49 -19.55 -10.86
N LEU A 24 14.94 -19.24 -9.67
CA LEU A 24 15.76 -19.21 -8.45
C LEU A 24 16.13 -20.65 -8.07
N PRO A 25 17.34 -20.89 -7.51
CA PRO A 25 17.69 -22.16 -6.89
C PRO A 25 16.57 -22.65 -5.95
N GLU A 26 16.30 -23.95 -5.87
CA GLU A 26 15.20 -24.50 -5.03
C GLU A 26 15.29 -24.05 -3.57
N ASP A 27 16.50 -23.79 -3.04
CA ASP A 27 16.73 -23.26 -1.69
C ASP A 27 16.42 -21.76 -1.53
N GLN A 28 16.06 -21.09 -2.62
CA GLN A 28 15.71 -19.67 -2.69
C GLN A 28 14.30 -19.43 -3.27
N GLN A 29 13.59 -20.50 -3.65
CA GLN A 29 12.18 -20.40 -4.01
C GLN A 29 11.37 -20.22 -2.73
N ILE A 30 10.60 -19.13 -2.67
CA ILE A 30 9.70 -18.84 -1.56
C ILE A 30 8.34 -19.45 -1.92
N ASP A 31 7.88 -20.42 -1.12
CA ASP A 31 6.53 -20.95 -1.27
C ASP A 31 5.55 -20.05 -0.51
N TYR A 32 4.56 -19.49 -1.21
CA TYR A 32 3.61 -18.58 -0.59
C TYR A 32 2.78 -19.26 0.52
N GLU A 33 2.35 -20.50 0.31
CA GLU A 33 1.45 -21.20 1.24
C GLU A 33 2.19 -21.70 2.48
N GLU A 34 3.43 -22.17 2.33
CA GLU A 34 4.24 -22.72 3.42
C GLU A 34 5.09 -21.66 4.14
N ASP A 35 5.68 -20.70 3.42
CA ASP A 35 6.65 -19.76 3.99
C ASP A 35 6.04 -18.39 4.33
N VAL A 36 5.06 -17.90 3.54
CA VAL A 36 4.57 -16.52 3.65
C VAL A 36 3.24 -16.44 4.38
N LYS A 37 2.24 -17.18 3.93
CA LYS A 37 0.86 -17.13 4.43
C LYS A 37 0.76 -17.29 5.95
N PRO A 38 1.47 -18.22 6.61
CA PRO A 38 1.39 -18.36 8.07
C PRO A 38 1.92 -17.14 8.83
N LEU A 39 2.73 -16.30 8.19
CA LEU A 39 3.31 -15.09 8.79
C LEU A 39 2.41 -13.86 8.64
N ILE A 40 1.54 -13.86 7.63
CA ILE A 40 0.67 -12.71 7.31
C ILE A 40 -0.80 -12.96 7.65
N GLU A 41 -1.18 -14.20 7.93
CA GLU A 41 -2.55 -14.56 8.30
C GLU A 41 -2.99 -13.85 9.58
N GLU A 42 -4.17 -13.24 9.53
CA GLU A 42 -4.71 -12.50 10.66
C GLU A 42 -4.98 -13.41 11.86
N THR A 43 -4.28 -13.14 12.97
CA THR A 43 -4.36 -13.93 14.21
C THR A 43 -5.58 -13.61 15.06
N HIS A 44 -6.35 -12.56 14.73
CA HIS A 44 -7.56 -12.16 15.44
C HIS A 44 -8.80 -12.20 14.52
N PRO A 45 -9.93 -12.78 14.95
CA PRO A 45 -11.10 -13.01 14.09
C PRO A 45 -11.86 -11.72 13.71
N THR A 46 -11.28 -10.54 13.91
CA THR A 46 -11.94 -9.27 13.64
C THR A 46 -10.99 -8.38 12.84
N THR A 47 -11.37 -8.05 11.60
CA THR A 47 -10.85 -6.95 10.78
C THR A 47 -11.26 -5.59 11.35
N LYS A 48 -11.20 -5.45 12.68
CA LYS A 48 -11.69 -4.29 13.40
C LYS A 48 -10.59 -3.23 13.38
N VAL A 49 -10.98 -2.01 13.01
CA VAL A 49 -10.13 -0.83 13.17
C VAL A 49 -9.65 -0.71 14.63
N ARG A 50 -8.33 -0.61 14.80
CA ARG A 50 -7.61 -0.52 16.07
C ARG A 50 -7.31 0.92 16.45
N GLY A 51 -7.24 1.80 15.46
CA GLY A 51 -7.11 3.24 15.60
C GLY A 51 -7.01 3.90 14.24
N SER A 52 -6.88 5.22 14.23
CA SER A 52 -6.73 6.00 13.01
C SER A 52 -5.74 7.14 13.14
N CYS A 53 -5.24 7.61 12.00
CA CYS A 53 -4.49 8.85 11.87
C CYS A 53 -5.22 9.82 10.95
N ASN A 54 -5.73 10.91 11.53
CA ASN A 54 -6.42 11.93 10.78
C ASN A 54 -5.44 13.00 10.29
N VAL A 55 -5.26 13.08 8.97
CA VAL A 55 -4.47 14.11 8.27
C VAL A 55 -5.35 14.94 7.33
N ILE A 56 -6.67 14.94 7.54
CA ILE A 56 -7.64 15.53 6.61
C ILE A 56 -7.41 17.03 6.48
N ALA A 57 -7.19 17.71 7.61
CA ALA A 57 -6.99 19.16 7.64
C ALA A 57 -5.81 19.64 6.78
N THR A 58 -4.81 18.79 6.55
CA THR A 58 -3.57 19.14 5.83
C THR A 58 -3.46 18.48 4.45
N ALA A 59 -3.95 17.26 4.30
CA ALA A 59 -3.76 16.43 3.10
C ALA A 59 -5.05 15.76 2.60
N SER A 60 -6.20 15.98 3.25
CA SER A 60 -7.48 15.39 2.84
C SER A 60 -7.51 13.85 2.83
N HIS A 61 -6.71 13.23 3.71
CA HIS A 61 -6.75 11.79 3.96
C HIS A 61 -6.91 11.45 5.45
N CYS A 62 -7.33 10.23 5.73
CA CYS A 62 -7.32 9.62 7.05
C CYS A 62 -6.98 8.15 6.90
N GLU A 63 -6.11 7.62 7.75
CA GLU A 63 -5.71 6.22 7.71
C GLU A 63 -6.31 5.43 8.88
N ASP A 64 -6.96 4.30 8.61
CA ASP A 64 -7.33 3.31 9.62
C ASP A 64 -6.25 2.22 9.72
N TYR A 65 -5.86 1.90 10.95
CA TYR A 65 -5.02 0.77 11.31
C TYR A 65 -5.91 -0.43 11.65
N ILE A 66 -5.84 -1.51 10.88
CA ILE A 66 -6.78 -2.63 10.99
C ILE A 66 -6.11 -3.90 11.52
N GLY A 67 -5.08 -4.39 10.83
CA GLY A 67 -4.49 -5.69 11.12
C GLY A 67 -3.80 -5.79 12.49
N SER A 68 -3.60 -7.02 12.98
CA SER A 68 -3.05 -7.27 14.32
C SER A 68 -1.58 -6.87 14.52
N ILE A 69 -0.86 -6.50 13.46
CA ILE A 69 0.50 -5.97 13.58
C ILE A 69 0.53 -4.63 14.35
N TRP A 70 -0.58 -3.89 14.35
CA TRP A 70 -0.63 -2.54 14.91
C TRP A 70 -0.80 -2.53 16.43
N THR A 71 0.27 -2.17 17.14
CA THR A 71 0.22 -1.81 18.57
C THR A 71 -0.08 -0.32 18.76
N ASP A 72 -0.62 0.06 19.93
CA ASP A 72 -0.90 1.46 20.28
C ASP A 72 0.31 2.37 20.08
N GLN A 73 1.50 1.90 20.46
CA GLN A 73 2.74 2.65 20.30
C GLN A 73 3.12 2.83 18.83
N GLN A 74 2.98 1.80 18.00
CA GLN A 74 3.27 1.89 16.57
C GLN A 74 2.32 2.85 15.87
N MET A 75 1.01 2.78 16.16
CA MET A 75 0.02 3.68 15.55
C MET A 75 0.28 5.14 15.94
N GLN A 76 0.59 5.41 17.21
CA GLN A 76 0.93 6.76 17.68
C GLN A 76 2.23 7.28 17.06
N LEU A 77 3.25 6.43 16.93
CA LEU A 77 4.51 6.81 16.30
C LEU A 77 4.34 7.06 14.79
N HIS A 78 3.55 6.23 14.10
CA HIS A 78 3.26 6.39 12.69
C HIS A 78 2.51 7.70 12.41
N CYS A 79 1.50 8.01 13.22
CA CYS A 79 0.74 9.25 13.09
C CYS A 79 1.48 10.49 13.61
N GLY A 80 2.44 10.29 14.52
CA GLY A 80 3.14 11.34 15.24
C GLY A 80 3.86 12.32 14.32
N GLY A 81 3.49 13.60 14.41
CA GLY A 81 4.09 14.67 13.61
C GLY A 81 3.47 14.86 12.21
N THR A 82 2.58 13.95 11.80
CA THR A 82 1.86 14.04 10.52
C THR A 82 0.39 14.42 10.74
N GLY A 83 -0.28 13.78 11.70
CA GLY A 83 -1.72 13.93 11.90
C GLY A 83 -2.17 13.89 13.36
N THR A 84 -3.48 13.75 13.54
CA THR A 84 -4.11 13.55 14.86
C THR A 84 -4.49 12.10 15.03
N PHE A 85 -3.86 11.42 15.99
CA PHE A 85 -4.16 10.04 16.32
C PHE A 85 -5.49 9.91 17.08
N SER A 86 -6.24 8.85 16.79
CA SER A 86 -7.45 8.44 17.52
C SER A 86 -7.53 6.92 17.67
N PHE A 87 -8.22 6.44 18.70
CA PHE A 87 -8.61 5.03 18.81
C PHE A 87 -9.93 4.73 18.07
N ASP A 88 -10.63 5.77 17.63
CA ASP A 88 -11.79 5.64 16.76
C ASP A 88 -11.36 5.46 15.31
N ALA A 89 -12.24 4.88 14.50
CA ALA A 89 -12.04 4.82 13.06
C ALA A 89 -12.12 6.21 12.41
N CYS A 90 -11.59 6.30 11.20
CA CYS A 90 -11.69 7.46 10.35
C CYS A 90 -13.15 7.85 10.09
N PRO A 91 -13.44 9.16 9.91
CA PRO A 91 -14.75 9.62 9.49
C PRO A 91 -15.16 8.97 8.16
N TYR A 92 -16.46 8.78 7.95
CA TYR A 92 -16.99 8.27 6.68
C TYR A 92 -16.52 9.12 5.48
N SER A 93 -16.13 8.44 4.40
CA SER A 93 -15.72 9.07 3.13
C SER A 93 -16.59 8.62 1.97
N GLU A 94 -17.19 9.58 1.25
CA GLU A 94 -17.91 9.31 -0.01
C GLU A 94 -16.99 9.00 -1.19
N ASN A 95 -15.72 9.42 -1.13
CA ASN A 95 -14.77 9.19 -2.21
C ASN A 95 -14.24 7.75 -2.23
N GLY A 96 -14.35 7.04 -1.10
CA GLY A 96 -13.68 5.77 -0.89
C GLY A 96 -12.26 5.92 -0.37
N GLY A 97 -11.52 4.82 -0.45
CA GLY A 97 -10.16 4.74 0.04
C GLY A 97 -9.41 3.55 -0.53
N CYS A 98 -8.09 3.57 -0.32
CA CYS A 98 -7.20 2.50 -0.73
C CYS A 98 -7.01 1.52 0.43
N ARG A 99 -7.50 0.29 0.26
CA ARG A 99 -7.30 -0.82 1.19
C ARG A 99 -6.05 -1.57 0.79
N THR A 100 -5.10 -1.75 1.71
CA THR A 100 -3.88 -2.51 1.43
C THR A 100 -3.74 -3.66 2.42
N GLY A 101 -3.21 -4.80 1.94
CA GLY A 101 -2.98 -5.97 2.78
C GLY A 101 -4.28 -6.56 3.33
N ALA A 102 -5.35 -6.54 2.54
CA ALA A 102 -6.66 -7.06 2.91
C ALA A 102 -6.58 -8.45 3.56
N GLU A 103 -7.25 -8.62 4.70
CA GLU A 103 -7.36 -9.88 5.46
C GLU A 103 -6.02 -10.39 6.04
N THR A 104 -5.01 -9.53 6.13
CA THR A 104 -3.72 -9.86 6.74
C THR A 104 -3.49 -9.10 8.03
N ILE A 105 -2.50 -9.53 8.81
CA ILE A 105 -2.04 -8.81 10.01
C ILE A 105 -1.60 -7.37 9.73
N ALA A 106 -1.31 -7.02 8.47
CA ALA A 106 -0.83 -5.72 8.06
C ALA A 106 -1.89 -4.86 7.37
N GLU A 107 -3.17 -5.27 7.44
CA GLU A 107 -4.26 -4.52 6.80
C GLU A 107 -4.30 -3.06 7.30
N ASN A 108 -4.42 -2.13 6.35
CA ASN A 108 -4.69 -0.71 6.59
C ASN A 108 -5.59 -0.14 5.48
N MET A 109 -6.17 1.01 5.76
CA MET A 109 -7.07 1.71 4.84
C MET A 109 -6.75 3.19 4.82
N ILE A 110 -6.49 3.76 3.65
CA ILE A 110 -6.32 5.20 3.48
C ILE A 110 -7.57 5.76 2.82
N TRP A 111 -8.40 6.45 3.60
CA TRP A 111 -9.58 7.16 3.12
C TRP A 111 -9.22 8.52 2.55
N SER A 112 -9.90 8.91 1.48
CA SER A 112 -9.66 10.17 0.78
C SER A 112 -10.89 11.05 0.88
N TYR A 113 -10.75 12.36 1.02
CA TYR A 113 -11.89 13.24 1.32
C TYR A 113 -11.97 14.39 0.32
N ASN A 114 -13.20 14.74 -0.09
CA ASN A 114 -13.48 15.89 -0.94
C ASN A 114 -13.41 17.25 -0.19
N TYR A 115 -12.83 17.26 1.01
CA TYR A 115 -12.62 18.44 1.85
C TYR A 115 -11.29 18.31 2.61
N GLY A 116 -10.83 19.41 3.21
CA GLY A 116 -9.60 19.45 3.99
C GLY A 116 -8.52 20.31 3.34
N GLY A 117 -7.25 19.99 3.59
CA GLY A 117 -6.11 20.78 3.12
C GLY A 117 -5.86 20.67 1.61
N GLN A 118 -6.18 19.51 1.02
CA GLN A 118 -6.02 19.24 -0.41
C GLN A 118 -7.19 18.40 -0.93
N PRO A 119 -8.40 18.98 -1.03
CA PRO A 119 -9.62 18.23 -1.36
C PRO A 119 -9.49 17.36 -2.60
N ILE A 120 -9.73 16.05 -2.46
CA ILE A 120 -9.63 15.08 -3.54
C ILE A 120 -10.96 15.07 -4.33
N THR A 121 -10.92 15.53 -5.58
CA THR A 121 -12.11 15.63 -6.43
C THR A 121 -11.79 15.37 -7.90
N GLY A 122 -12.79 14.96 -8.68
CA GLY A 122 -12.70 14.87 -10.15
C GLY A 122 -11.53 14.01 -10.62
N GLU A 123 -10.58 14.64 -11.32
CA GLU A 123 -9.41 13.98 -11.90
C GLU A 123 -8.44 13.41 -10.83
N ASP A 124 -8.29 14.09 -9.69
CA ASP A 124 -7.43 13.61 -8.60
C ASP A 124 -7.95 12.29 -8.04
N LEU A 125 -9.27 12.21 -7.79
CA LEU A 125 -9.92 10.98 -7.32
C LEU A 125 -9.76 9.83 -8.33
N TYR A 126 -9.85 10.14 -9.62
CA TYR A 126 -9.64 9.15 -10.67
C TYR A 126 -8.21 8.60 -10.64
N TYR A 127 -7.21 9.48 -10.59
CA TYR A 127 -5.82 9.02 -10.56
C TYR A 127 -5.44 8.32 -9.27
N GLU A 128 -6.01 8.74 -8.14
CA GLU A 128 -5.75 8.11 -6.85
C GLU A 128 -6.31 6.69 -6.80
N SER A 129 -7.55 6.48 -7.26
CA SER A 129 -8.13 5.13 -7.32
C SER A 129 -7.34 4.20 -8.24
N GLN A 130 -6.95 4.66 -9.44
CA GLN A 130 -6.09 3.90 -10.33
C GLN A 130 -4.70 3.62 -9.74
N SER A 131 -4.16 4.55 -8.96
CA SER A 131 -2.87 4.37 -8.28
C SER A 131 -2.95 3.37 -7.14
N CYS A 132 -4.12 3.23 -6.51
CA CYS A 132 -4.35 2.16 -5.55
C CYS A 132 -4.42 0.80 -6.25
N ASP A 133 -5.26 0.67 -7.28
CA ASP A 133 -5.55 -0.61 -7.95
C ASP A 133 -4.36 -1.22 -8.71
N ILE A 134 -3.33 -0.41 -9.03
CA ILE A 134 -2.11 -0.92 -9.67
C ILE A 134 -1.13 -1.53 -8.67
N LEU A 135 -1.28 -1.25 -7.38
CA LEU A 135 -0.43 -1.83 -6.34
C LEU A 135 -0.90 -3.26 -6.06
N GLU A 136 0.02 -4.22 -6.22
CA GLU A 136 -0.27 -5.60 -5.86
C GLU A 136 -0.57 -5.70 -4.36
N GLY A 137 -1.73 -6.29 -4.03
CA GLY A 137 -2.20 -6.40 -2.64
C GLY A 137 -2.95 -5.17 -2.12
N ALA A 138 -3.30 -4.22 -3.00
CA ALA A 138 -4.20 -3.12 -2.69
C ALA A 138 -5.44 -3.12 -3.61
N GLU A 139 -6.52 -2.54 -3.10
CA GLU A 139 -7.79 -2.36 -3.83
C GLU A 139 -8.43 -1.02 -3.42
N TRP A 140 -8.93 -0.27 -4.40
CA TRP A 140 -9.78 0.88 -4.12
C TRP A 140 -11.19 0.40 -3.75
N VAL A 141 -11.70 0.85 -2.60
CA VAL A 141 -13.02 0.45 -2.11
C VAL A 141 -13.85 1.66 -1.68
N LEU A 142 -15.15 1.53 -1.84
CA LEU A 142 -16.13 2.40 -1.20
C LEU A 142 -16.53 1.83 0.16
N PRO A 143 -16.95 2.66 1.13
CA PRO A 143 -17.40 2.16 2.43
C PRO A 143 -18.52 1.11 2.33
N GLU A 144 -19.36 1.18 1.29
CA GLU A 144 -20.46 0.25 1.07
C GLU A 144 -19.98 -1.15 0.68
N ASP A 145 -18.81 -1.25 0.04
CA ASP A 145 -18.20 -2.52 -0.37
C ASP A 145 -17.78 -3.35 0.85
N LEU A 146 -17.45 -2.66 1.95
CA LEU A 146 -17.06 -3.29 3.23
C LEU A 146 -18.26 -3.82 4.03
N LEU A 147 -19.49 -3.39 3.71
CA LEU A 147 -20.70 -3.80 4.41
C LEU A 147 -21.31 -5.10 3.85
N HIS A 148 -20.90 -5.53 2.65
CA HIS A 148 -21.53 -6.61 1.89
C HIS A 148 -20.72 -7.91 1.83
N LYS A 149 -20.03 -8.27 2.92
CA LYS A 149 -19.48 -9.63 3.03
C LYS A 149 -20.53 -10.60 3.61
N PRO A 150 -20.98 -11.62 2.86
CA PRO A 150 -21.87 -12.67 3.38
C PRO A 150 -21.20 -13.54 4.44
#